data_AF-A0A1S3QQR7-F1
#
_entry.id   AF-A0A1S3QQR7-F1
#
_cell.length_a   1.000
_cell.length_b   1.000
_cell.length_c   1.000
_cell.angle_alpha   90.00
_cell.angle_beta   90.00
_cell.angle_gamma   90.00
#
_symmetry.space_group_name_H-M   'P 1'
#
loop_
_entity.id
_entity.type
_entity.pdbx_description
1 polymer ?
#
loop_
_entity_poly.entity_id
_entity_poly.type
_entity_poly.pdbx_seq_one_letter_code
_entity_poly.pdbx_strand_id
1 'polypeptide(L)'
;MSMDDHLSLLQSPPHSITKTHWDHPDLRNCDTETDIDVKMVVACGGDNMLEESAALPGHHSLDRYQQNQPDHECCERVVVNISGLRFETQLKTLSQFPETLLGDPKKRMRYFDPLRNEYFFDRNRPSFDAILYYYQSGGRIRRPVNVPIDIFSEEIRFYELGEEAMEKFREDEGFIKEEERPLPDNELQRK
;
A
#
# COMPACT_ATOMS: atom_id res chain seq x y z
N MET A 1 -69.40 -32.24 -11.62
CA MET A 1 -68.05 -32.81 -11.82
C MET A 1 -67.61 -32.46 -13.23
N SER A 2 -66.40 -31.89 -13.37
CA SER A 2 -65.63 -31.52 -14.58
C SER A 2 -66.29 -30.54 -15.57
N MET A 3 -65.76 -29.34 -15.83
CA MET A 3 -64.49 -28.95 -16.49
C MET A 3 -64.37 -29.50 -17.91
N ASP A 4 -64.48 -28.60 -18.89
CA ASP A 4 -63.69 -28.64 -20.13
C ASP A 4 -63.57 -27.23 -20.72
N ASP A 5 -62.34 -26.73 -20.71
CA ASP A 5 -61.86 -25.55 -21.42
C ASP A 5 -61.83 -25.84 -22.92
N HIS A 6 -62.47 -24.98 -23.70
CA HIS A 6 -62.19 -24.88 -25.14
C HIS A 6 -62.00 -23.41 -25.55
N LEU A 7 -60.72 -23.09 -25.76
CA LEU A 7 -60.22 -21.94 -26.49
C LEU A 7 -60.89 -21.82 -27.86
N SER A 8 -61.42 -20.63 -28.18
CA SER A 8 -61.54 -20.19 -29.58
C SER A 8 -61.72 -18.68 -29.71
N LEU A 9 -60.75 -18.08 -30.39
CA LEU A 9 -60.92 -17.05 -31.43
C LEU A 9 -61.36 -15.64 -31.00
N LEU A 10 -60.36 -14.75 -30.85
CA LEU A 10 -60.50 -13.37 -31.29
C LEU A 10 -59.56 -13.09 -32.47
N GLN A 11 -60.12 -12.32 -33.40
CA GLN A 11 -59.66 -12.04 -34.76
C GLN A 11 -58.27 -11.38 -34.89
N SER A 12 -57.67 -11.70 -36.03
CA SER A 12 -56.43 -11.18 -36.63
C SER A 12 -56.59 -9.75 -37.26
N PRO A 13 -55.64 -9.25 -38.11
CA PRO A 13 -54.55 -8.26 -37.94
C PRO A 13 -54.88 -6.92 -38.73
N PRO A 14 -53.99 -6.01 -39.23
CA PRO A 14 -52.51 -6.02 -39.36
C PRO A 14 -51.69 -4.70 -39.19
N HIS A 15 -50.36 -4.92 -39.15
CA HIS A 15 -49.18 -4.21 -39.72
C HIS A 15 -48.90 -2.69 -39.56
N SER A 16 -47.72 -2.47 -38.94
CA SER A 16 -46.63 -1.56 -39.34
C SER A 16 -46.78 -0.05 -39.12
N ILE A 17 -45.93 0.50 -38.24
CA ILE A 17 -44.94 1.54 -38.58
C ILE A 17 -43.94 1.68 -37.41
N THR A 18 -42.67 1.49 -37.77
CA THR A 18 -41.46 1.78 -37.03
C THR A 18 -41.33 3.27 -36.69
N LYS A 19 -40.94 3.60 -35.45
CA LYS A 19 -40.08 4.76 -35.08
C LYS A 19 -39.82 4.78 -33.57
N THR A 20 -38.82 4.02 -33.12
CA THR A 20 -38.10 4.34 -31.88
C THR A 20 -36.92 5.22 -32.28
N HIS A 21 -37.09 6.53 -32.18
CA HIS A 21 -36.06 7.54 -32.33
C HIS A 21 -35.52 7.86 -30.92
N TRP A 22 -34.51 7.11 -30.51
CA TRP A 22 -33.62 7.48 -29.40
C TRP A 22 -32.25 7.75 -30.01
N ASP A 23 -32.04 8.98 -30.44
CA ASP A 23 -30.73 9.48 -30.82
C ASP A 23 -29.94 9.82 -29.56
N HIS A 24 -29.09 8.88 -29.14
CA HIS A 24 -27.91 9.14 -28.32
C HIS A 24 -26.71 8.58 -29.09
N PRO A 25 -25.82 9.43 -29.65
CA PRO A 25 -24.55 8.97 -30.19
C PRO A 25 -23.49 8.86 -29.10
N ASP A 26 -22.51 8.00 -29.40
CA ASP A 26 -21.20 7.80 -28.78
C ASP A 26 -21.07 6.84 -27.58
N LEU A 27 -21.23 5.54 -27.88
CA LEU A 27 -20.29 4.53 -27.36
C LEU A 27 -19.02 4.51 -28.24
N ARG A 28 -17.96 5.18 -27.78
CA ARG A 28 -16.57 4.81 -28.01
C ARG A 28 -15.77 5.10 -26.75
N ASN A 29 -15.86 4.22 -25.76
CA ASN A 29 -14.84 4.17 -24.73
C ASN A 29 -13.69 3.32 -25.27
N CYS A 30 -12.83 4.03 -25.99
CA CYS A 30 -11.45 3.69 -26.25
C CYS A 30 -10.78 3.22 -24.96
N ASP A 31 -10.23 2.01 -24.99
CA ASP A 31 -9.31 1.48 -24.00
C ASP A 31 -8.16 2.48 -23.78
N THR A 32 -8.20 3.24 -22.68
CA THR A 32 -7.00 3.89 -22.17
C THR A 32 -6.35 2.93 -21.19
N GLU A 33 -5.51 2.07 -21.76
CA GLU A 33 -4.41 1.41 -21.08
C GLU A 33 -3.50 2.50 -20.50
N THR A 34 -3.79 2.95 -19.27
CA THR A 34 -2.88 3.82 -18.52
C THR A 34 -1.91 2.93 -17.75
N ASP A 35 -0.85 2.62 -18.48
CA ASP A 35 0.45 2.21 -18.01
C ASP A 35 0.89 3.00 -16.76
N ILE A 36 1.38 2.24 -15.77
CA ILE A 36 2.31 2.62 -14.69
C ILE A 36 1.93 3.87 -13.88
N ASP A 37 1.05 3.67 -12.90
CA ASP A 37 0.99 4.56 -11.73
C ASP A 37 2.25 4.37 -10.90
N VAL A 38 3.31 5.12 -11.23
CA VAL A 38 4.42 5.38 -10.30
C VAL A 38 3.84 6.23 -9.18
N LYS A 39 3.37 5.56 -8.13
CA LYS A 39 2.78 6.21 -6.95
C LYS A 39 3.82 7.17 -6.36
N MET A 40 3.61 8.47 -6.58
CA MET A 40 4.47 9.55 -6.10
C MET A 40 4.47 9.56 -4.56
N VAL A 41 5.64 9.39 -3.95
CA VAL A 41 5.81 9.41 -2.48
C VAL A 41 6.01 10.85 -2.00
N VAL A 42 5.27 11.18 -0.93
CA VAL A 42 5.18 12.48 -0.25
C VAL A 42 6.53 12.92 0.35
N ALA A 43 6.82 14.21 0.21
CA ALA A 43 7.96 14.90 0.79
C ALA A 43 7.85 14.99 2.32
N CYS A 44 8.93 14.67 3.02
CA CYS A 44 9.10 15.05 4.43
C CYS A 44 9.51 16.52 4.48
N GLY A 45 8.69 17.35 5.14
CA GLY A 45 8.99 18.75 5.43
C GLY A 45 10.08 18.90 6.49
N GLY A 46 10.88 19.95 6.31
CA GLY A 46 11.81 20.48 7.29
C GLY A 46 12.06 21.94 6.94
N ASP A 47 11.41 22.84 7.68
CA ASP A 47 11.61 24.29 7.59
C ASP A 47 13.05 24.66 7.91
N ASN A 48 13.65 25.54 7.11
CA ASN A 48 14.52 26.59 7.64
C ASN A 48 14.56 27.79 6.68
N MET A 49 14.19 28.91 7.27
CA MET A 49 13.95 30.23 6.72
C MET A 49 15.20 31.12 6.97
N LEU A 50 15.51 32.05 6.04
CA LEU A 50 16.33 33.29 6.19
C LEU A 50 17.87 33.12 6.16
N GLU A 51 18.72 33.96 5.55
CA GLU A 51 18.58 35.23 4.82
C GLU A 51 19.86 35.51 3.97
N GLU A 52 19.70 36.46 3.06
CA GLU A 52 20.58 37.12 2.08
C GLU A 52 21.81 37.89 2.65
N SER A 53 22.92 37.96 1.89
CA SER A 53 23.73 39.19 1.81
C SER A 53 24.69 39.22 0.60
N ALA A 54 24.85 40.41 0.04
CA ALA A 54 25.37 40.69 -1.29
C ALA A 54 26.90 41.02 -1.38
N ALA A 55 27.42 40.84 -2.61
CA ALA A 55 28.43 41.66 -3.32
C ALA A 55 29.96 41.34 -3.23
N LEU A 56 30.53 40.86 -4.36
CA LEU A 56 31.55 41.49 -5.25
C LEU A 56 32.55 40.48 -5.89
N PRO A 57 33.03 40.72 -7.15
CA PRO A 57 33.83 39.77 -7.91
C PRO A 57 35.34 40.02 -7.78
N GLY A 58 36.10 38.98 -7.43
CA GLY A 58 37.57 38.98 -7.41
C GLY A 58 38.10 37.64 -7.90
N HIS A 59 38.74 37.65 -9.08
CA HIS A 59 39.42 36.51 -9.67
C HIS A 59 40.56 36.02 -8.76
N HIS A 60 40.44 34.80 -8.21
CA HIS A 60 41.57 34.07 -7.64
C HIS A 60 41.39 32.56 -7.88
N SER A 61 42.21 32.03 -8.79
CA SER A 61 42.65 30.62 -8.86
C SER A 61 41.59 29.51 -8.93
N LEU A 62 41.32 29.03 -10.15
CA LEU A 62 40.67 27.74 -10.42
C LEU A 62 41.62 26.58 -10.05
N ASP A 63 41.73 26.28 -8.76
CA ASP A 63 42.23 25.02 -8.23
C ASP A 63 41.97 25.01 -6.72
N ARG A 64 40.70 24.87 -6.33
CA ARG A 64 40.34 24.68 -4.93
C ARG A 64 38.99 24.00 -4.78
N TYR A 65 39.06 22.68 -4.65
CA TYR A 65 38.04 21.76 -4.15
C TYR A 65 36.69 21.82 -4.87
N GLN A 66 36.50 20.81 -5.71
CA GLN A 66 35.23 20.12 -5.85
C GLN A 66 34.77 19.71 -4.43
N GLN A 67 34.12 20.66 -3.75
CA GLN A 67 33.73 20.52 -2.37
C GLN A 67 32.58 19.53 -2.37
N ASN A 68 32.91 18.29 -2.00
CA ASN A 68 32.01 17.22 -1.64
C ASN A 68 30.76 17.81 -0.97
N GLN A 69 29.62 17.78 -1.67
CA GLN A 69 28.33 18.03 -1.05
C GLN A 69 28.08 16.90 -0.06
N PRO A 70 28.02 17.15 1.26
CA PRO A 70 27.67 16.13 2.24
C PRO A 70 26.16 15.88 2.30
N ASP A 71 25.39 16.44 1.37
CA ASP A 71 23.93 16.47 1.43
C ASP A 71 23.25 15.44 0.51
N HIS A 72 24.02 14.70 -0.29
CA HIS A 72 23.48 13.74 -1.26
C HIS A 72 23.23 12.33 -0.69
N GLU A 73 23.63 12.04 0.56
CA GLU A 73 23.35 10.76 1.22
C GLU A 73 21.93 10.67 1.81
N CYS A 74 21.22 11.79 1.93
CA CYS A 74 19.89 11.80 2.55
C CYS A 74 18.74 11.29 1.65
N CYS A 75 19.03 10.95 0.39
CA CYS A 75 18.01 10.71 -0.64
C CYS A 75 18.23 9.44 -1.47
N GLU A 76 19.04 8.47 -1.02
CA GLU A 76 19.17 7.20 -1.74
C GLU A 76 17.80 6.53 -1.85
N ARG A 77 17.32 6.37 -3.09
CA ARG A 77 16.04 5.73 -3.39
C ARG A 77 16.23 4.23 -3.47
N VAL A 78 15.26 3.52 -2.93
CA VAL A 78 15.19 2.06 -2.96
C VAL A 78 13.88 1.62 -3.57
N VAL A 79 13.95 0.59 -4.40
CA VAL A 79 12.77 -0.04 -5.03
C VAL A 79 12.47 -1.34 -4.30
N VAL A 80 11.21 -1.51 -3.90
CA VAL A 80 10.67 -2.74 -3.33
C VAL A 80 9.57 -3.25 -4.25
N ASN A 81 9.79 -4.41 -4.86
CA ASN A 81 8.86 -5.09 -5.74
C ASN A 81 8.12 -6.20 -5.00
N ILE A 82 6.80 -6.07 -4.88
CA ILE A 82 5.90 -7.03 -4.26
C ILE A 82 5.12 -7.74 -5.36
N SER A 83 5.50 -8.98 -5.71
CA SER A 83 4.86 -9.79 -6.77
C SER A 83 4.52 -8.99 -8.04
N GLY A 84 5.42 -8.12 -8.48
CA GLY A 84 5.28 -7.26 -9.66
C GLY A 84 4.84 -5.82 -9.39
N LEU A 85 4.31 -5.50 -8.20
CA LEU A 85 3.96 -4.12 -7.81
C LEU A 85 5.19 -3.42 -7.22
N ARG A 86 5.62 -2.35 -7.86
CA ARG A 86 6.80 -1.59 -7.41
C ARG A 86 6.42 -0.45 -6.51
N PHE A 87 7.10 -0.40 -5.39
CA PHE A 87 7.10 0.69 -4.43
C PHE A 87 8.47 1.31 -4.40
N GLU A 88 8.51 2.62 -4.24
CA GLU A 88 9.76 3.35 -4.15
C GLU A 88 9.76 4.18 -2.88
N THR A 89 10.87 4.17 -2.16
CA THR A 89 11.02 4.98 -0.95
C THR A 89 12.48 5.39 -0.79
N GLN A 90 12.81 6.03 0.33
CA GLN A 90 14.18 6.41 0.64
C GLN A 90 14.76 5.43 1.64
N LEU A 91 16.06 5.14 1.53
CA LEU A 91 16.73 4.25 2.46
C LEU A 91 16.60 4.75 3.91
N LYS A 92 16.66 6.08 4.11
CA LYS A 92 16.43 6.71 5.42
C LYS A 92 15.07 6.39 6.04
N THR A 93 14.04 6.21 5.20
CA THR A 93 12.69 5.89 5.67
C THR A 93 12.66 4.50 6.28
N LEU A 94 13.34 3.53 5.66
CA LEU A 94 13.47 2.16 6.17
C LEU A 94 14.36 2.09 7.41
N SER A 95 15.45 2.87 7.43
CA SER A 95 16.40 2.93 8.55
C SER A 95 15.82 3.46 9.86
N GLN A 96 14.60 4.01 9.87
CA GLN A 96 13.90 4.42 11.09
C GLN A 96 13.62 3.24 12.05
N PHE A 97 13.48 2.03 11.51
CA PHE A 97 13.18 0.82 12.29
C PHE A 97 14.22 -0.27 11.96
N PRO A 98 15.45 -0.15 12.46
CA PRO A 98 16.59 -0.98 12.05
C PRO A 98 16.44 -2.46 12.44
N GLU A 99 15.60 -2.79 13.41
CA GLU A 99 15.28 -4.16 13.82
C GLU A 99 14.37 -4.91 12.83
N THR A 100 13.68 -4.21 11.95
CA THR A 100 12.73 -4.79 10.99
C THR A 100 13.43 -5.43 9.78
N LEU A 101 12.72 -6.25 9.01
CA LEU A 101 13.28 -6.91 7.82
C LEU A 101 13.82 -5.89 6.81
N LEU A 102 13.07 -4.83 6.53
CA LEU A 102 13.45 -3.81 5.56
C LEU A 102 14.44 -2.79 6.14
N GLY A 103 14.43 -2.57 7.45
CA GLY A 103 15.38 -1.67 8.12
C GLY A 103 16.78 -2.26 8.25
N ASP A 104 16.90 -3.57 8.53
CA ASP A 104 18.18 -4.24 8.68
C ASP A 104 18.80 -4.58 7.30
N PRO A 105 19.97 -3.99 6.94
CA PRO A 105 20.66 -4.31 5.69
C PRO A 105 20.94 -5.80 5.50
N LYS A 106 21.25 -6.53 6.59
CA LYS A 106 21.59 -7.96 6.52
C LYS A 106 20.37 -8.82 6.24
N LYS A 107 19.19 -8.47 6.77
CA LYS A 107 17.94 -9.21 6.55
C LYS A 107 17.44 -9.00 5.13
N ARG A 108 17.35 -7.74 4.67
CA ARG A 108 16.85 -7.42 3.32
C ARG A 108 17.77 -7.90 2.20
N MET A 109 19.09 -8.02 2.43
CA MET A 109 20.07 -8.46 1.42
C MET A 109 19.66 -9.77 0.73
N ARG A 110 19.00 -10.67 1.45
CA ARG A 110 18.54 -11.98 0.92
C ARG A 110 17.47 -11.86 -0.18
N TYR A 111 16.81 -10.71 -0.27
CA TYR A 111 15.73 -10.43 -1.22
C TYR A 111 16.15 -9.49 -2.35
N PHE A 112 17.42 -9.08 -2.39
CA PHE A 112 17.91 -8.12 -3.38
C PHE A 112 18.20 -8.80 -4.72
N ASP A 113 17.63 -8.27 -5.80
CA ASP A 113 17.93 -8.65 -7.18
C ASP A 113 18.93 -7.65 -7.80
N PRO A 114 20.21 -8.03 -7.98
CA PRO A 114 21.24 -7.13 -8.51
C PRO A 114 21.06 -6.79 -10.00
N LEU A 115 20.29 -7.58 -10.77
CA LEU A 115 20.06 -7.30 -12.18
C LEU A 115 19.04 -6.17 -12.37
N ARG A 116 18.09 -6.07 -11.45
CA ARG A 116 16.99 -5.09 -11.51
C ARG A 116 17.15 -3.96 -10.49
N ASN A 117 18.13 -4.07 -9.59
CA ASN A 117 18.40 -3.12 -8.52
C ASN A 117 17.16 -2.86 -7.64
N GLU A 118 16.44 -3.94 -7.28
CA GLU A 118 15.23 -3.90 -6.48
C GLU A 118 15.21 -5.04 -5.45
N TYR A 119 14.49 -4.86 -4.35
CA TYR A 119 14.17 -5.96 -3.44
C TYR A 119 12.89 -6.65 -3.92
N PHE A 120 12.92 -7.97 -4.10
CA PHE A 120 11.76 -8.72 -4.57
C PHE A 120 11.16 -9.60 -3.47
N PHE A 121 9.84 -9.51 -3.31
CA PHE A 121 9.06 -10.32 -2.39
C PHE A 121 7.87 -10.93 -3.13
N ASP A 122 7.73 -12.24 -3.07
CA ASP A 122 6.54 -12.93 -3.57
C ASP A 122 5.45 -12.96 -2.48
N ARG A 123 4.80 -11.82 -2.25
CA ARG A 123 3.92 -11.57 -1.09
C ARG A 123 2.65 -10.79 -1.44
N ASN A 124 1.80 -10.58 -0.44
CA ASN A 124 0.50 -9.94 -0.62
C ASN A 124 0.63 -8.45 -1.01
N ARG A 125 0.33 -8.16 -2.28
CA ARG A 125 0.44 -6.80 -2.86
C ARG A 125 -0.37 -5.75 -2.09
N PRO A 126 -1.67 -5.95 -1.79
CA PRO A 126 -2.47 -4.91 -1.14
C PRO A 126 -2.03 -4.56 0.28
N SER A 127 -1.37 -5.48 0.99
CA SER A 127 -0.88 -5.25 2.35
C SER A 127 0.29 -4.28 2.41
N PHE A 128 1.14 -4.25 1.37
CA PHE A 128 2.41 -3.54 1.45
C PHE A 128 2.26 -2.02 1.52
N ASP A 129 1.17 -1.45 1.00
CA ASP A 129 0.86 -0.02 1.18
C ASP A 129 0.87 0.37 2.66
N ALA A 130 0.24 -0.43 3.52
CA ALA A 130 0.21 -0.18 4.95
C ALA A 130 1.54 -0.49 5.66
N ILE A 131 2.27 -1.52 5.20
CA ILE A 131 3.61 -1.82 5.71
C ILE A 131 4.56 -0.66 5.40
N LEU A 132 4.55 -0.13 4.18
CA LEU A 132 5.39 1.01 3.82
C LEU A 132 4.97 2.27 4.57
N TYR A 133 3.66 2.49 4.73
CA TYR A 133 3.14 3.62 5.50
C TYR A 133 3.57 3.58 6.98
N TYR A 134 3.76 2.40 7.58
CA TYR A 134 4.32 2.28 8.92
C TYR A 134 5.68 2.98 9.03
N TYR A 135 6.59 2.79 8.07
CA TYR A 135 7.86 3.50 8.04
C TYR A 135 7.68 5.00 7.79
N GLN A 136 6.85 5.38 6.82
CA GLN A 136 6.66 6.79 6.44
C GLN A 136 6.03 7.64 7.55
N SER A 137 5.13 7.05 8.33
CA SER A 137 4.41 7.72 9.41
C SER A 137 5.14 7.71 10.74
N GLY A 138 6.29 7.03 10.83
CA GLY A 138 7.00 6.83 12.09
C GLY A 138 6.29 5.88 13.05
N GLY A 139 5.60 4.86 12.52
CA GLY A 139 5.10 3.73 13.30
C GLY A 139 3.59 3.58 13.38
N ARG A 140 2.80 4.25 12.52
CA ARG A 140 1.34 4.04 12.46
C ARG A 140 1.04 2.80 11.64
N ILE A 141 0.36 1.83 12.25
CA ILE A 141 -0.09 0.61 11.59
C ILE A 141 -1.61 0.63 11.44
N ARG A 142 -2.10 0.43 10.22
CA ARG A 142 -3.53 0.39 9.88
C ARG A 142 -3.73 -0.63 8.77
N ARG A 143 -4.64 -1.58 8.96
CA ARG A 143 -4.91 -2.59 7.94
C ARG A 143 -5.73 -1.99 6.79
N PRO A 144 -5.35 -2.26 5.53
CA PRO A 144 -6.19 -1.93 4.39
C PRO A 144 -7.52 -2.69 4.47
N VAL A 145 -8.65 -2.01 4.28
CA VAL A 145 -10.00 -2.59 4.44
C VAL A 145 -10.27 -3.80 3.55
N ASN A 146 -9.57 -3.87 2.41
CA ASN A 146 -9.62 -4.95 1.43
C ASN A 146 -8.72 -6.15 1.76
N VAL A 147 -8.01 -6.12 2.89
CA VAL A 147 -7.11 -7.20 3.33
C VAL A 147 -7.69 -7.86 4.59
N PRO A 148 -7.84 -9.19 4.62
CA PRO A 148 -8.24 -9.91 5.83
C PRO A 148 -7.26 -9.72 7.00
N ILE A 149 -7.77 -9.82 8.24
CA ILE A 149 -6.98 -9.59 9.48
C ILE A 149 -5.82 -10.58 9.59
N ASP A 150 -6.07 -11.85 9.34
CA ASP A 150 -5.10 -12.95 9.37
C ASP A 150 -3.98 -12.75 8.35
N ILE A 151 -4.34 -12.37 7.12
CA ILE A 151 -3.36 -12.06 6.07
C ILE A 151 -2.48 -10.87 6.49
N PHE A 152 -3.07 -9.78 6.97
CA PHE A 152 -2.28 -8.61 7.34
C PHE A 152 -1.39 -8.86 8.57
N SER A 153 -1.87 -9.63 9.55
CA SER A 153 -1.04 -10.03 10.70
C SER A 153 0.10 -10.95 10.30
N GLU A 154 -0.07 -11.82 9.30
CA GLU A 154 1.04 -12.57 8.70
C GLU A 154 2.08 -11.63 8.07
N GLU A 155 1.66 -10.59 7.35
CA GLU A 155 2.58 -9.61 6.76
C GLU A 155 3.34 -8.82 7.83
N ILE A 156 2.67 -8.35 8.89
CA ILE A 156 3.33 -7.66 10.03
C ILE A 156 4.43 -8.56 10.63
N ARG A 157 4.12 -9.86 10.79
CA ARG A 157 5.08 -10.85 11.30
C ARG A 157 6.23 -11.08 10.32
N PHE A 158 5.93 -11.20 9.04
CA PHE A 158 6.94 -11.45 8.00
C PHE A 158 7.93 -10.28 7.87
N TYR A 159 7.44 -9.04 7.83
CA TYR A 159 8.31 -7.86 7.75
C TYR A 159 8.98 -7.52 9.09
N GLU A 160 8.73 -8.33 10.12
CA GLU A 160 9.34 -8.23 11.44
C GLU A 160 9.14 -6.83 12.05
N LEU A 161 7.92 -6.25 11.95
CA LEU A 161 7.62 -4.90 12.48
C LEU A 161 7.67 -4.81 14.02
N GLY A 162 7.91 -5.94 14.70
CA GLY A 162 8.03 -6.00 16.15
C GLY A 162 6.70 -6.20 16.88
N GLU A 163 6.82 -6.50 18.17
CA GLU A 163 5.66 -6.77 19.04
C GLU A 163 4.82 -5.52 19.29
N GLU A 164 5.45 -4.33 19.37
CA GLU A 164 4.75 -3.07 19.59
C GLU A 164 3.81 -2.73 18.42
N ALA A 165 4.27 -2.93 17.18
CA ALA A 165 3.43 -2.74 16.00
C ALA A 165 2.27 -3.75 15.98
N MET A 166 2.54 -5.01 16.36
CA MET A 166 1.51 -6.02 16.45
C MET A 166 0.48 -5.72 17.55
N GLU A 167 0.90 -5.17 18.70
CA GLU A 167 -0.01 -4.77 19.78
C GLU A 167 -0.90 -3.61 19.37
N LYS A 168 -0.34 -2.55 18.79
CA LYS A 168 -1.10 -1.42 18.21
C LYS A 168 -2.11 -1.88 17.16
N PHE A 169 -1.72 -2.84 16.31
CA PHE A 169 -2.63 -3.43 15.33
C PHE A 169 -3.80 -4.19 16.00
N ARG A 170 -3.53 -5.01 17.02
CA ARG A 170 -4.58 -5.73 17.75
C ARG A 170 -5.55 -4.79 18.47
N GLU A 171 -5.02 -3.76 19.13
CA GLU A 171 -5.84 -2.75 19.82
C GLU A 171 -6.77 -2.03 18.83
N ASP A 172 -6.26 -1.66 17.65
CA ASP A 172 -7.04 -0.93 16.65
C ASP A 172 -8.15 -1.76 16.01
N GLU A 173 -7.94 -3.06 15.85
CA GLU A 173 -8.96 -4.01 15.38
C GLU A 173 -9.95 -4.40 16.49
N GLY A 174 -9.77 -3.89 17.71
CA GLY A 174 -10.66 -4.15 18.84
C GLY A 174 -10.44 -5.51 19.52
N PHE A 175 -9.28 -6.15 19.31
CA PHE A 175 -8.92 -7.35 20.06
C PHE A 175 -8.51 -6.95 21.48
N ILE A 176 -9.46 -7.08 22.40
CA ILE A 176 -9.17 -7.04 23.83
C ILE A 176 -8.31 -8.27 24.14
N LYS A 177 -7.14 -8.07 24.76
CA LYS A 177 -6.34 -9.15 25.35
C LYS A 177 -7.30 -9.95 26.23
N GLU A 178 -7.64 -11.19 25.85
CA GLU A 178 -8.44 -12.05 26.72
C GLU A 178 -7.72 -12.11 28.07
N GLU A 179 -8.30 -11.52 29.11
CA GLU A 179 -7.95 -11.92 30.47
C GLU A 179 -8.23 -13.43 30.50
N GLU A 180 -7.17 -14.24 30.57
CA GLU A 180 -7.30 -15.65 30.93
C GLU A 180 -8.15 -15.66 32.20
N ARG A 181 -9.43 -16.05 32.07
CA ARG A 181 -10.22 -16.37 33.25
C ARG A 181 -9.51 -17.59 33.80
N PRO A 182 -8.76 -17.48 34.92
CA PRO A 182 -8.10 -18.64 35.47
C PRO A 182 -9.18 -19.69 35.64
N LEU A 183 -8.92 -20.90 35.13
CA LEU A 183 -9.84 -22.02 35.34
C LEU A 183 -10.12 -22.07 36.85
N PRO A 184 -11.39 -22.12 37.28
CA PRO A 184 -11.68 -22.23 38.70
C PRO A 184 -10.98 -23.48 39.24
N ASP A 185 -10.16 -23.29 40.29
CA ASP A 185 -9.24 -24.28 40.87
C ASP A 185 -9.93 -25.49 41.54
N ASN A 186 -11.25 -25.63 41.38
CA ASN A 186 -12.05 -26.60 42.11
C ASN A 186 -12.33 -27.86 41.28
N GLU A 187 -11.70 -28.97 41.67
CA GLU A 187 -11.94 -30.31 41.15
C GLU A 187 -13.40 -30.80 41.28
N LEU A 188 -14.21 -30.15 42.12
CA LEU A 188 -15.58 -30.60 42.46
C LEU A 188 -16.67 -30.24 41.44
N GLN A 189 -16.36 -29.51 40.36
CA GLN A 189 -17.32 -29.21 39.28
C GLN A 189 -17.15 -30.11 38.05
N ARG A 190 -16.27 -31.11 38.10
CA ARG A 190 -16.16 -32.18 37.09
C ARG A 190 -17.03 -33.38 37.48
N LYS A 191 -18.34 -33.26 37.40
CA LYS A 191 -19.24 -34.42 37.39
C LYS A 191 -20.39 -34.20 36.41
#